data_AF-A0A5T8WPZ1-F1
#
_entry.id   AF-A0A5T8WPZ1-F1
#
_cell.length_a   1.000
_cell.length_b   1.000
_cell.length_c   1.000
_cell.angle_alpha   90.00
_cell.angle_beta   90.00
_cell.angle_gamma   90.00
#
_symmetry.space_group_name_H-M   'P 1'
#
loop_
_entity.id
_entity.type
_entity.pdbx_description
1 polymer ?
#
loop_
_entity_poly.entity_id
_entity_poly.type
_entity_poly.pdbx_seq_one_letter_code
_entity_poly.pdbx_strand_id
1 'polypeptide(L)'
;MPAPLYGADDPRRCSGKSVSEVLDKFRRNYDLIMSLPQETKEEKEFRHCIWLAEKEERERIYQTAIRPFRKATYTKFIEIDPRLRDYRSRYGAISNN
;
A
#
# COMPACT_ATOMS: atom_id res chain seq x y z
N MET A 1 6.24 5.41 -36.81
CA MET A 1 5.81 5.25 -35.41
C MET A 1 4.65 6.22 -35.17
N PRO A 2 3.47 5.76 -34.70
CA PRO A 2 2.38 6.68 -34.36
C PRO A 2 2.81 7.58 -33.19
N ALA A 3 2.29 8.82 -33.18
CA ALA A 3 2.55 9.75 -32.10
C ALA A 3 2.01 9.21 -30.77
N PRO A 4 2.71 9.41 -29.63
CA PRO A 4 2.23 8.99 -28.32
C PRO A 4 0.85 9.58 -28.01
N LEU A 5 -0.05 8.75 -27.47
CA LEU A 5 -1.44 9.12 -27.15
C LEU A 5 -1.56 10.32 -26.20
N TYR A 6 -0.50 10.58 -25.41
CA TYR A 6 -0.34 11.75 -24.57
C TYR A 6 1.04 12.35 -24.85
N GLY A 7 1.06 13.48 -25.56
CA GLY A 7 2.28 14.20 -25.89
C GLY A 7 2.98 14.74 -24.64
N ALA A 8 4.24 15.17 -24.79
CA ALA A 8 5.00 15.76 -23.68
C ALA A 8 4.28 16.98 -23.06
N ASP A 9 3.54 17.71 -23.89
CA ASP A 9 2.80 18.93 -23.57
C ASP A 9 1.30 18.68 -23.24
N ASP A 10 0.86 17.42 -23.11
CA ASP A 10 -0.55 17.15 -22.79
C ASP A 10 -0.87 17.61 -21.36
N PRO A 11 -1.86 18.51 -21.16
CA PRO A 11 -2.25 18.99 -19.83
C PRO A 11 -2.79 17.87 -18.90
N ARG A 12 -3.15 16.70 -19.44
CA ARG A 12 -3.52 15.49 -18.67
C ARG A 12 -2.30 14.74 -18.12
N ARG A 13 -1.08 15.12 -18.51
CA ARG A 13 0.15 14.54 -17.99
C ARG A 13 0.46 15.11 -16.60
N CYS A 14 -0.16 14.54 -15.57
CA CYS A 14 -0.11 15.03 -14.19
C CYS A 14 1.27 14.99 -13.51
N SER A 15 2.30 14.41 -14.14
CA SER A 15 3.61 14.24 -13.50
C SER A 15 4.60 15.38 -13.78
N GLY A 16 4.35 16.23 -14.78
CA GLY A 16 5.22 17.36 -15.17
C GLY A 16 6.65 17.01 -15.56
N LYS A 17 7.00 15.71 -15.64
CA LYS A 17 8.37 15.23 -15.90
C LYS A 17 8.49 14.73 -17.33
N SER A 18 9.56 15.11 -18.02
CA SER A 18 9.89 14.57 -19.33
C SER A 18 10.23 13.06 -19.26
N VAL A 19 10.15 12.36 -20.39
CA VAL A 19 10.53 10.93 -20.44
C VAL A 19 12.00 10.75 -20.07
N SER A 20 12.87 11.64 -20.54
CA SER A 20 14.29 11.66 -20.21
C SER A 20 14.53 11.81 -18.71
N GLU A 21 13.85 12.72 -18.01
CA GLU A 21 13.98 12.86 -16.56
C GLU A 21 13.60 11.60 -15.78
N VAL A 22 12.59 10.87 -16.26
CA VAL A 22 12.18 9.61 -15.65
C VAL A 22 13.27 8.56 -15.86
N LEU A 23 13.80 8.45 -17.09
CA LEU A 23 14.87 7.51 -17.42
C LEU A 23 16.18 7.83 -16.66
N ASP A 24 16.52 9.10 -16.51
CA ASP A 24 17.69 9.54 -15.73
C ASP A 24 17.57 9.19 -14.24
N LYS A 25 16.35 9.18 -13.70
CA LYS A 25 16.09 8.73 -12.32
C LYS A 25 16.25 7.22 -12.20
N PHE A 26 15.74 6.46 -13.16
CA PHE A 26 15.95 5.01 -13.19
C PHE A 26 17.44 4.67 -13.29
N ARG A 27 18.18 5.35 -14.16
CA ARG A 27 19.63 5.18 -14.31
C ARG A 27 20.36 5.46 -12.99
N ARG A 28 20.11 6.62 -12.37
CA ARG A 28 20.72 6.98 -11.07
C ARG A 28 20.41 5.97 -9.96
N ASN A 29 19.16 5.50 -9.89
CA ASN A 29 18.78 4.49 -8.90
C ASN A 29 19.47 3.15 -9.17
N TYR A 30 19.57 2.74 -10.44
CA TYR A 30 20.25 1.51 -10.81
C TYR A 30 21.74 1.58 -10.50
N ASP A 31 22.40 2.67 -10.88
CA ASP A 31 23.81 2.91 -10.59
C ASP A 31 24.08 2.90 -9.07
N LEU A 32 23.19 3.50 -8.28
CA LEU A 32 23.26 3.44 -6.82
C LEU A 32 23.14 2.01 -6.30
N ILE A 33 22.15 1.25 -6.75
CA ILE A 33 21.96 -0.16 -6.32
C ILE A 33 23.16 -1.02 -6.70
N MET A 34 23.75 -0.81 -7.88
CA MET A 34 24.92 -1.54 -8.34
C MET A 34 26.20 -1.12 -7.60
N SER A 35 26.27 0.13 -7.11
CA SER A 35 27.38 0.61 -6.28
C SER A 35 27.36 0.06 -4.86
N LEU A 36 26.21 -0.40 -4.39
CA LEU A 36 26.07 -0.97 -3.04
C LEU A 36 26.67 -2.38 -3.01
N PRO A 37 27.33 -2.75 -1.89
CA PRO A 37 27.78 -4.11 -1.70
C PRO A 37 26.57 -5.06 -1.73
N GLN A 38 26.70 -6.14 -2.52
CA GLN A 38 25.69 -7.18 -2.56
C GLN A 38 25.63 -7.87 -1.21
N GLU A 39 24.44 -7.92 -0.60
CA GLU A 39 24.23 -8.67 0.63
C GLU A 39 24.61 -10.14 0.42
N THR A 40 25.35 -10.68 1.38
CA THR A 40 25.66 -12.10 1.45
C THR A 40 24.38 -12.92 1.64
N LYS A 41 24.45 -14.22 1.33
CA LYS A 41 23.30 -15.12 1.49
C LYS A 41 22.79 -15.13 2.94
N GLU A 42 23.70 -15.12 3.90
CA GLU A 42 23.40 -15.14 5.34
C GLU A 42 22.71 -13.86 5.79
N GLU A 43 23.15 -12.68 5.33
CA GLU A 43 22.50 -11.40 5.62
C GLU A 43 21.07 -11.35 5.05
N LYS A 44 20.88 -11.88 3.84
CA LYS A 44 19.54 -11.98 3.22
C LYS A 44 18.62 -12.88 4.02
N GLU A 45 19.10 -14.04 4.44
CA GLU A 45 18.34 -14.98 5.27
C GLU A 45 18.00 -14.37 6.63
N PHE A 46 18.95 -13.66 7.26
CA PHE A 46 18.72 -12.97 8.52
C PHE A 46 17.65 -11.88 8.39
N ARG A 47 17.72 -11.02 7.37
CA ARG A 47 16.66 -10.02 7.10
C ARG A 47 15.31 -10.68 6.82
N HIS A 48 15.30 -11.79 6.09
CA HIS A 48 14.07 -12.52 5.79
C HIS A 48 13.43 -13.09 7.07
N CYS A 49 14.23 -13.65 7.97
CA CYS A 49 13.77 -14.14 9.27
C CYS A 49 13.14 -13.03 10.12
N ILE A 50 13.76 -11.85 10.18
CA ILE A 50 13.19 -10.68 10.88
C ILE A 50 11.83 -10.31 10.30
N TRP A 51 11.76 -10.19 8.97
CA TRP A 51 10.52 -9.83 8.28
C TRP A 51 9.39 -10.84 8.54
N LEU A 52 9.71 -12.14 8.55
CA LEU A 52 8.75 -13.20 8.87
C LEU A 52 8.24 -13.06 10.32
N ALA A 53 9.13 -12.81 11.27
CA ALA A 53 8.76 -12.61 12.67
C ALA A 53 7.85 -11.39 12.87
N GLU A 54 8.17 -10.25 12.24
CA GLU A 54 7.34 -9.04 12.26
C GLU A 54 5.97 -9.28 11.64
N LYS A 55 5.92 -10.02 10.52
CA LYS A 55 4.67 -10.39 9.86
C LYS A 55 3.80 -11.24 10.79
N GLU A 56 4.39 -12.26 11.42
CA GLU A 56 3.69 -13.15 12.34
C GLU A 56 3.19 -12.42 13.59
N GLU A 57 3.98 -11.52 14.17
CA GLU A 57 3.56 -10.66 15.28
C GLU A 57 2.37 -9.79 14.88
N ARG A 58 2.43 -9.15 13.71
CA ARG A 58 1.34 -8.34 13.18
C ARG A 58 0.07 -9.16 12.97
N GLU A 59 0.19 -10.37 12.43
CA GLU A 59 -0.95 -11.28 12.25
C GLU A 59 -1.53 -11.73 13.60
N ARG A 60 -0.69 -12.04 14.59
CA ARG A 60 -1.14 -12.36 15.95
C ARG A 60 -1.89 -11.19 16.57
N ILE A 61 -1.39 -9.96 16.48
CA ILE A 61 -2.09 -8.75 16.95
C ILE A 61 -3.45 -8.59 16.26
N TYR A 62 -3.53 -8.82 14.94
CA TYR A 62 -4.81 -8.76 14.22
C TYR A 62 -5.81 -9.80 14.71
N GLN A 63 -5.35 -11.02 15.04
CA GLN A 63 -6.21 -12.08 15.55
C GLN A 63 -6.61 -11.84 17.02
N THR A 64 -5.69 -11.44 17.88
CA THR A 64 -5.89 -11.37 19.34
C THR A 64 -6.50 -10.05 19.80
N ALA A 65 -6.01 -8.90 19.31
CA ALA A 65 -6.27 -7.62 19.96
C ALA A 65 -7.46 -6.84 19.38
N ILE A 66 -7.88 -7.10 18.14
CA ILE A 66 -8.73 -6.14 17.40
C ILE A 66 -9.96 -6.76 16.72
N ARG A 67 -9.94 -8.03 16.33
CA ARG A 67 -11.04 -8.60 15.52
C ARG A 67 -12.35 -8.84 16.30
N PRO A 68 -12.33 -9.36 17.55
CA PRO A 68 -13.55 -9.52 18.34
C PRO A 68 -14.15 -8.16 18.73
N PHE A 69 -13.30 -7.19 19.11
CA PHE A 69 -13.74 -5.85 19.47
C PHE A 69 -14.28 -5.07 18.27
N ARG A 70 -13.66 -5.11 17.08
CA ARG A 70 -14.25 -4.45 15.89
C ARG A 70 -15.63 -5.01 15.56
N LYS A 71 -15.84 -6.33 15.54
CA LYS A 71 -17.17 -6.90 15.24
C LYS A 71 -18.23 -6.55 16.30
N ALA A 72 -17.88 -6.58 17.59
CA ALA A 72 -18.81 -6.27 18.67
C ALA A 72 -19.06 -4.76 18.86
N THR A 73 -18.09 -3.91 18.52
CA THR A 73 -18.26 -2.45 18.57
C THR A 73 -19.06 -1.96 17.37
N TYR A 74 -18.89 -2.46 16.13
CA TYR A 74 -19.74 -2.03 15.00
C TYR A 74 -21.23 -2.38 15.15
N THR A 75 -21.59 -3.42 15.93
CA THR A 75 -23.00 -3.73 16.18
C THR A 75 -23.66 -2.74 17.13
N LYS A 76 -22.94 -2.27 18.16
CA LYS A 76 -23.47 -1.32 19.17
C LYS A 76 -23.15 0.16 18.89
N PHE A 77 -22.07 0.47 18.18
CA PHE A 77 -21.62 1.84 17.91
C PHE A 77 -22.57 2.60 16.98
N ILE A 78 -23.30 1.89 16.11
CA ILE A 78 -24.37 2.45 15.27
C ILE A 78 -25.59 2.86 16.11
N GLU A 79 -25.80 2.22 17.26
CA GLU A 79 -26.90 2.57 18.18
C GLU A 79 -26.60 3.85 18.98
N ILE A 80 -25.31 4.18 19.17
CA ILE A 80 -24.85 5.30 20.00
C ILE A 80 -24.86 6.64 19.23
N ASP A 81 -24.54 6.65 17.93
CA ASP A 81 -24.56 7.87 17.11
C ASP A 81 -25.55 7.78 15.92
N PRO A 82 -26.67 8.51 15.99
CA PRO A 82 -27.67 8.56 14.92
C PRO A 82 -27.11 8.98 13.55
N ARG A 83 -26.02 9.76 13.49
CA ARG A 83 -25.41 10.23 12.23
C ARG A 83 -24.72 9.11 11.44
N LEU A 84 -24.29 8.06 12.13
CA LEU A 84 -23.61 6.90 11.54
C LEU A 84 -24.59 5.84 11.03
N ARG A 85 -25.87 5.92 11.42
CA ARG A 85 -26.95 5.06 10.92
C ARG A 85 -27.06 5.13 9.40
N ASP A 86 -26.99 6.34 8.85
CA ASP A 86 -27.11 6.59 7.41
C ASP A 86 -25.80 6.42 6.63
N TYR A 87 -24.66 6.19 7.31
CA TYR A 87 -23.40 5.93 6.63
C TYR A 87 -23.40 4.55 5.97
N ARG A 88 -24.03 3.57 6.65
CA ARG A 88 -24.14 2.18 6.20
C ARG A 88 -25.11 2.00 5.02
N SER A 89 -26.13 2.86 4.92
CA SER A 89 -27.02 2.95 3.76
C SER A 89 -26.40 3.73 2.60
N ARG A 90 -25.60 4.77 2.85
CA ARG A 90 -24.95 5.59 1.81
C ARG A 90 -23.77 4.94 1.10
N TYR A 91 -22.97 4.12 1.79
CA TYR A 91 -21.70 3.59 1.23
C TYR A 91 -21.68 2.07 1.04
N GLY A 92 -22.84 1.44 1.04
CA GLY A 92 -22.99 0.04 0.65
C GLY A 92 -22.99 -0.91 1.84
N ALA A 93 -24.09 -1.66 1.98
CA ALA A 93 -24.06 -2.93 2.65
C ALA A 93 -23.07 -3.82 1.88
N ILE A 94 -21.95 -4.17 2.51
CA ILE A 94 -21.11 -5.26 2.02
C ILE A 94 -21.98 -6.52 2.14
N SER A 95 -22.56 -6.90 1.01
CA SER A 95 -23.26 -8.16 0.81
C SER A 95 -22.30 -9.29 1.16
N ASN A 96 -22.59 -10.04 2.22
CA ASN A 96 -21.89 -11.29 2.55
C ASN A 96 -22.64 -12.48 1.93
N ASN A 97 -22.89 -12.43 0.62
CA ASN A 97 -23.24 -13.62 -0.16
C ASN A 97 -22.02 -14.03 -0.96
#